data_AF-A0A9D8FX28-F1
#
_entry.id   AF-A0A9D8FX28-F1
#
_cell.length_a   1.000
_cell.length_b   1.000
_cell.length_c   1.000
_cell.angle_alpha   90.00
_cell.angle_beta   90.00
_cell.angle_gamma   90.00
#
_symmetry.space_group_name_H-M   'P 1'
#
loop_
_entity.id
_entity.type
_entity.pdbx_description
1 polymer ?
#
loop_
_entity_poly.entity_id
_entity_poly.type
_entity_poly.pdbx_seq_one_letter_code
_entity_poly.pdbx_strand_id
1 'polypeptide(L)'
;MKRYQIEIEIFEGKGGQLRKQGAEIIFPENMEREGICAWMYRGDSQHSYQAGQRFKYPEDTGKICPWLLAAIDGFIKALRYGGTLPWEYRGTRYEKVIDPDGITTEFVHCPDPASGIVVKLIRTKIAD
;
A
#
# COMPACT_ATOMS: atom_id res chain seq x y z
N MET A 1 4.24 -14.49 -22.70
CA MET A 1 4.01 -13.06 -22.37
C MET A 1 4.54 -12.89 -20.95
N LYS A 2 5.46 -11.95 -20.68
CA LYS A 2 6.08 -11.84 -19.34
C LYS A 2 4.98 -11.73 -18.28
N ARG A 3 5.01 -12.61 -17.27
CA ARG A 3 4.10 -12.56 -16.13
C ARG A 3 4.73 -11.78 -14.99
N TYR A 4 3.91 -11.03 -14.28
CA TYR A 4 4.34 -10.21 -13.16
C TYR A 4 3.41 -10.43 -11.97
N GLN A 5 4.00 -10.56 -10.79
CA GLN A 5 3.31 -10.43 -9.51
C GLN A 5 3.44 -8.99 -9.04
N ILE A 6 2.38 -8.44 -8.45
CA ILE A 6 2.43 -7.15 -7.76
C ILE A 6 2.16 -7.38 -6.28
N GLU A 7 3.02 -6.79 -5.45
CA GLU A 7 2.82 -6.62 -4.02
C GLU A 7 2.59 -5.13 -3.71
N ILE A 8 1.72 -4.85 -2.75
CA ILE A 8 1.40 -3.51 -2.26
C ILE A 8 1.90 -3.47 -0.81
N GLU A 9 2.99 -2.77 -0.57
CA GLU A 9 3.55 -2.56 0.76
C GLU A 9 3.05 -1.25 1.34
N ILE A 10 2.63 -1.25 2.61
CA ILE A 10 2.45 -0.01 3.37
C ILE A 10 3.84 0.54 3.68
N PHE A 11 4.32 1.49 2.87
CA PHE A 11 5.65 2.07 3.07
C PHE A 11 5.64 3.07 4.22
N GLU A 12 4.60 3.90 4.27
CA GLU A 12 4.35 4.86 5.35
C GLU A 12 2.88 4.85 5.74
N GLY A 13 2.63 5.15 7.00
CA GLY A 13 1.29 5.23 7.55
C GLY A 13 1.29 4.79 9.01
N LYS A 14 0.23 5.17 9.72
CA LYS A 14 0.05 4.82 11.13
C LYS A 14 -1.29 4.12 11.31
N GLY A 15 -1.23 2.84 11.71
CA GLY A 15 -2.41 2.08 12.07
C GLY A 15 -2.81 2.23 13.52
N GLY A 16 -1.94 2.79 14.37
CA GLY A 16 -2.19 2.82 15.81
C GLY A 16 -2.22 1.41 16.40
N GLN A 17 -2.95 1.26 17.51
CA GLN A 17 -3.13 -0.02 18.20
C GLN A 17 -4.62 -0.29 18.38
N LEU A 18 -5.13 -1.34 17.73
CA LEU A 18 -6.54 -1.71 17.78
C LEU A 18 -7.00 -1.92 19.23
N ARG A 19 -8.06 -1.20 19.60
CA ARG A 19 -8.76 -1.37 20.88
C ARG A 19 -10.14 -1.94 20.65
N LYS A 20 -10.55 -2.84 21.55
CA LYS A 20 -11.85 -3.50 21.51
C LYS A 20 -12.51 -3.54 22.87
N GLN A 21 -13.84 -3.46 22.85
CA GLN A 21 -14.70 -3.79 23.98
C GLN A 21 -15.67 -4.87 23.55
N GLY A 22 -15.41 -6.12 23.95
CA GLY A 22 -16.11 -7.27 23.39
C GLY A 22 -15.88 -7.38 21.87
N ALA A 23 -16.96 -7.39 21.09
CA ALA A 23 -16.90 -7.44 19.62
C ALA A 23 -16.76 -6.05 18.96
N GLU A 24 -16.92 -4.96 19.72
CA GLU A 24 -16.90 -3.61 19.19
C GLU A 24 -15.47 -3.06 19.10
N ILE A 25 -15.14 -2.43 17.96
CA ILE A 25 -13.90 -1.69 17.79
C ILE A 25 -14.09 -0.27 18.33
N ILE A 26 -13.25 0.11 19.29
CA ILE A 26 -13.26 1.45 19.88
C ILE A 26 -12.33 2.33 19.08
N PHE A 27 -12.85 3.35 18.40
CA PHE A 27 -12.04 4.30 17.62
C PHE A 27 -11.45 5.39 18.52
N PRO A 28 -10.22 5.87 18.26
CA PRO A 28 -9.70 7.08 18.88
C PRO A 28 -10.61 8.28 18.60
N GLU A 29 -10.73 9.21 19.56
CA GLU A 29 -11.61 10.38 19.44
C GLU A 29 -11.25 11.29 18.26
N ASN A 30 -9.96 11.39 17.91
CA ASN A 30 -9.49 12.22 16.80
C ASN A 30 -8.35 11.53 16.04
N MET A 31 -8.72 10.67 15.09
CA MET A 31 -7.76 9.88 14.31
C MET A 31 -6.87 10.77 13.45
N GLU A 32 -7.41 11.84 12.89
CA GLU A 32 -6.71 12.76 11.98
C GLU A 32 -5.58 13.49 12.71
N ARG A 33 -5.83 14.01 13.91
CA ARG A 33 -4.81 14.66 14.74
C ARG A 33 -3.70 13.68 15.16
N GLU A 34 -4.05 12.42 15.33
CA GLU A 34 -3.08 11.36 15.64
C GLU A 34 -2.39 10.80 14.40
N GLY A 35 -2.81 11.20 13.19
CA GLY A 35 -2.34 10.67 11.91
C GLY A 35 -2.71 9.21 11.66
N ILE A 36 -3.73 8.70 12.36
CA ILE A 36 -4.19 7.31 12.27
C ILE A 36 -5.15 7.17 11.08
N CYS A 37 -4.88 6.25 10.17
CA CYS A 37 -5.83 5.91 9.13
C CYS A 37 -6.83 4.86 9.62
N ALA A 38 -8.13 5.08 9.41
CA ALA A 38 -9.18 4.16 9.84
C ALA A 38 -9.05 2.75 9.22
N TRP A 39 -8.63 2.63 7.96
CA TRP A 39 -8.39 1.34 7.32
C TRP A 39 -7.24 0.57 8.01
N MET A 40 -6.11 1.25 8.24
CA MET A 40 -5.00 0.64 8.96
C MET A 40 -5.39 0.31 10.40
N TYR A 41 -6.14 1.18 11.07
CA TYR A 41 -6.61 0.95 12.44
C TYR A 41 -7.46 -0.30 12.56
N ARG A 42 -8.45 -0.47 11.68
CA ARG A 42 -9.31 -1.67 11.63
C ARG A 42 -8.52 -2.92 11.29
N GLY A 43 -7.54 -2.81 10.39
CA GLY A 43 -6.69 -3.92 9.97
C GLY A 43 -7.47 -5.16 9.53
N ASP A 44 -7.08 -6.32 10.04
CA ASP A 44 -7.77 -7.60 9.81
C ASP A 44 -8.92 -7.86 10.81
N SER A 45 -9.37 -6.80 11.49
CA SER A 45 -10.28 -6.83 12.63
C SER A 45 -9.72 -7.48 13.90
N GLN A 46 -8.50 -8.02 13.92
CA GLN A 46 -7.82 -8.51 15.12
C GLN A 46 -6.60 -7.67 15.50
N HIS A 47 -5.87 -7.19 14.49
CA HIS A 47 -4.67 -6.37 14.62
C HIS A 47 -4.74 -5.23 13.61
N SER A 48 -4.34 -4.03 14.03
CA SER A 48 -4.17 -2.90 13.11
C SER A 48 -3.03 -3.20 12.12
N TYR A 49 -3.22 -2.78 10.88
CA TYR A 49 -2.15 -2.82 9.88
C TYR A 49 -1.03 -1.83 10.22
N GLN A 50 0.20 -2.17 9.85
CA GLN A 50 1.40 -1.40 10.16
C GLN A 50 2.27 -1.22 8.91
N ALA A 51 3.14 -0.20 8.94
CA ALA A 51 4.15 -0.03 7.91
C ALA A 51 5.03 -1.30 7.79
N GLY A 52 5.43 -1.62 6.56
CA GLY A 52 6.15 -2.84 6.18
C GLY A 52 5.26 -4.02 5.83
N GLN A 53 3.96 -4.00 6.15
CA GLN A 53 3.05 -5.07 5.74
C GLN A 53 2.80 -5.04 4.23
N ARG A 54 2.62 -6.23 3.64
CA ARG A 54 2.45 -6.44 2.20
C ARG A 54 1.16 -7.19 1.88
N PHE A 55 0.56 -6.81 0.76
CA PHE A 55 -0.65 -7.41 0.20
C PHE A 55 -0.39 -7.83 -1.24
N LYS A 56 -0.80 -9.04 -1.63
CA LYS A 56 -0.67 -9.53 -2.99
C LYS A 56 -1.84 -9.07 -3.85
N TYR A 57 -1.55 -8.57 -5.05
CA TYR A 57 -2.57 -8.24 -6.03
C TYR A 57 -2.67 -9.35 -7.09
N PRO A 58 -3.89 -9.81 -7.45
CA PRO A 58 -5.21 -9.31 -6.99
C PRO A 58 -5.77 -9.98 -5.71
N GLU A 59 -5.07 -10.96 -5.14
CA GLU A 59 -5.60 -11.89 -4.12
C GLU A 59 -6.08 -11.18 -2.83
N ASP A 60 -5.36 -10.15 -2.40
CA ASP A 60 -5.61 -9.42 -1.15
C ASP A 60 -6.36 -8.09 -1.37
N THR A 61 -6.90 -7.84 -2.55
CA THR A 61 -7.61 -6.58 -2.86
C THR A 61 -8.75 -6.27 -1.88
N GLY A 62 -9.46 -7.31 -1.39
CA GLY A 62 -10.51 -7.17 -0.38
C GLY A 62 -10.01 -6.72 1.01
N LYS A 63 -8.70 -6.75 1.26
CA LYS A 63 -8.07 -6.29 2.50
C LYS A 63 -7.62 -4.84 2.44
N ILE A 64 -7.65 -4.21 1.25
CA ILE A 64 -7.13 -2.86 1.02
C ILE A 64 -8.29 -1.84 1.01
N CYS A 65 -8.04 -0.64 1.54
CA CYS A 65 -9.01 0.46 1.47
C CYS A 65 -9.44 0.71 0.01
N PRO A 66 -10.76 0.76 -0.30
CA PRO A 66 -11.23 0.99 -1.67
C PRO A 66 -10.72 2.28 -2.30
N TRP A 67 -10.60 3.35 -1.51
CA TRP A 67 -10.08 4.65 -1.98
C TRP A 67 -8.61 4.59 -2.35
N LEU A 68 -7.81 3.90 -1.53
CA LEU A 68 -6.40 3.66 -1.81
C LEU A 68 -6.26 2.79 -3.06
N LEU A 69 -7.05 1.71 -3.17
CA LEU A 69 -7.03 0.82 -4.33
C LEU A 69 -7.37 1.57 -5.62
N ALA A 70 -8.39 2.44 -5.60
CA ALA A 70 -8.74 3.27 -6.74
C ALA A 70 -7.61 4.24 -7.12
N ALA A 71 -6.92 4.84 -6.14
CA ALA A 71 -5.82 5.77 -6.39
C ALA A 71 -4.59 5.08 -7.04
N ILE A 72 -4.35 3.80 -6.73
CA ILE A 72 -3.22 3.04 -7.27
C ILE A 72 -3.55 2.22 -8.53
N ASP A 73 -4.82 2.12 -8.92
CA ASP A 73 -5.27 1.24 -10.02
C ASP A 73 -4.56 1.53 -11.36
N GLY A 74 -4.37 2.82 -11.70
CA GLY A 74 -3.63 3.21 -12.92
C GLY A 74 -2.18 2.72 -12.91
N PHE A 75 -1.52 2.79 -11.75
CA PHE A 75 -0.14 2.32 -11.56
C PHE A 75 -0.09 0.79 -11.66
N ILE A 76 -1.01 0.09 -10.97
CA ILE A 76 -1.11 -1.38 -11.03
C ILE A 76 -1.29 -1.84 -12.47
N LYS A 77 -2.19 -1.22 -13.24
CA LYS A 77 -2.42 -1.55 -14.65
C LYS A 77 -1.15 -1.38 -15.48
N ALA A 78 -0.48 -0.22 -15.37
CA ALA A 78 0.75 0.04 -16.11
C ALA A 78 1.82 -1.03 -15.79
N LEU A 79 2.07 -1.29 -14.50
CA LEU A 79 3.07 -2.26 -14.04
C LEU A 79 2.74 -3.69 -14.48
N ARG A 80 1.48 -4.10 -14.39
CA ARG A 80 1.00 -5.45 -14.74
C ARG A 80 1.20 -5.78 -16.22
N TYR A 81 1.10 -4.78 -17.10
CA TYR A 81 1.33 -4.95 -18.54
C TYR A 81 2.78 -4.64 -18.96
N GLY A 82 3.72 -4.57 -17.99
CA GLY A 82 5.15 -4.40 -18.24
C GLY A 82 5.59 -2.96 -18.45
N GLY A 83 4.70 -1.98 -18.28
CA GLY A 83 5.05 -0.57 -18.26
C GLY A 83 5.99 -0.25 -17.10
N THR A 84 6.88 0.72 -17.31
CA THR A 84 7.76 1.28 -16.29
C THR A 84 7.59 2.79 -16.34
N LEU A 85 7.33 3.41 -15.20
CA LEU A 85 7.10 4.86 -15.14
C LEU A 85 8.45 5.58 -14.97
N PRO A 86 8.73 6.65 -15.73
CA PRO A 86 10.09 7.13 -15.98
C PRO A 86 10.71 7.96 -14.83
N TRP A 87 9.92 8.40 -13.86
CA TRP A 87 10.44 9.17 -12.72
C TRP A 87 11.18 8.26 -11.74
N GLU A 88 12.38 8.65 -11.27
CA GLU A 88 13.24 7.76 -10.45
C GLU A 88 13.34 8.16 -8.97
N TYR A 89 13.03 9.42 -8.64
CA TYR A 89 13.11 9.98 -7.28
C TYR A 89 14.50 9.82 -6.60
N ARG A 90 15.58 9.87 -7.38
CA ARG A 90 16.97 9.72 -6.91
C ARG A 90 17.31 10.65 -5.75
N GLY A 91 17.99 10.12 -4.73
CA GLY A 91 18.41 10.87 -3.55
C GLY A 91 17.26 11.19 -2.57
N THR A 92 16.08 10.61 -2.76
CA THR A 92 14.95 10.73 -1.83
C THR A 92 14.66 9.38 -1.19
N ARG A 93 13.88 9.37 -0.10
CA ARG A 93 13.39 8.12 0.51
C ARG A 93 12.50 7.27 -0.41
N TYR A 94 12.03 7.82 -1.52
CA TYR A 94 11.20 7.15 -2.51
C TYR A 94 11.97 6.71 -3.75
N GLU A 95 13.30 6.67 -3.68
CA GLU A 95 14.14 6.24 -4.79
C GLU A 95 13.70 4.86 -5.30
N LYS A 96 13.43 4.79 -6.60
CA LYS A 96 12.89 3.59 -7.22
C LYS A 96 13.97 2.56 -7.50
N VAL A 97 13.56 1.31 -7.38
CA VAL A 97 14.23 0.20 -8.06
C VAL A 97 13.65 0.08 -9.45
N ILE A 98 14.50 0.14 -10.47
CA ILE A 98 14.20 -0.26 -11.84
C ILE A 98 15.27 -1.26 -12.25
N ASP A 99 14.95 -2.54 -12.11
CA ASP A 99 15.90 -3.64 -12.25
C ASP A 99 15.70 -4.37 -13.59
N PRO A 100 16.77 -4.57 -14.39
CA PRO A 100 16.77 -5.45 -15.56
C PRO A 100 16.26 -6.87 -15.29
N ASP A 101 16.45 -7.40 -14.08
CA ASP A 101 16.02 -8.75 -13.66
C ASP A 101 14.52 -8.85 -13.39
N GLY A 102 13.81 -7.71 -13.50
CA GLY A 102 12.35 -7.67 -13.57
C GLY A 102 11.65 -7.14 -12.31
N ILE A 103 12.40 -6.57 -11.37
CA ILE A 103 11.85 -5.83 -10.23
C ILE A 103 11.64 -4.37 -10.61
N THR A 104 10.48 -3.81 -10.27
CA THR A 104 10.23 -2.37 -10.41
C THR A 104 9.33 -1.87 -9.29
N THR A 105 9.65 -0.72 -8.71
CA THR A 105 8.88 -0.15 -7.61
C THR A 105 8.24 1.18 -7.94
N GLU A 106 7.04 1.43 -7.43
CA GLU A 106 6.36 2.73 -7.50
C GLU A 106 5.90 3.16 -6.11
N PHE A 107 5.85 4.47 -5.86
CA PHE A 107 5.35 5.03 -4.61
C PHE A 107 4.14 5.90 -4.88
N VAL A 108 3.06 5.69 -4.13
CA VAL A 108 1.79 6.42 -4.34
C VAL A 108 1.21 6.83 -2.99
N HIS A 109 0.81 8.10 -2.88
CA HIS A 109 0.10 8.61 -1.71
C HIS A 109 -1.37 8.17 -1.71
N CYS A 110 -1.88 7.86 -0.52
CA CYS A 110 -3.32 7.76 -0.30
C CYS A 110 -4.00 9.12 -0.60
N PRO A 111 -5.20 9.14 -1.22
CA PRO A 111 -5.89 10.40 -1.51
C PRO A 111 -6.42 11.11 -0.25
N ASP A 112 -6.51 10.41 0.89
CA ASP A 112 -6.84 11.03 2.17
C ASP A 112 -5.61 11.80 2.71
N PRO A 113 -5.65 13.15 2.71
CA PRO A 113 -4.52 13.98 3.10
C PRO A 113 -4.17 13.86 4.60
N ALA A 114 -5.12 13.43 5.44
CA ALA A 114 -4.88 13.28 6.88
C ALA A 114 -4.21 11.94 7.23
N SER A 115 -4.29 10.94 6.34
CA SER A 115 -3.77 9.59 6.61
C SER A 115 -2.24 9.50 6.61
N GLY A 116 -1.56 10.37 5.84
CA GLY A 116 -0.12 10.30 5.62
C GLY A 116 0.36 8.99 4.97
N ILE A 117 -0.54 8.16 4.44
CA ILE A 117 -0.18 6.85 3.89
C ILE A 117 0.56 7.02 2.56
N VAL A 118 1.66 6.29 2.44
CA VAL A 118 2.34 6.02 1.17
C VAL A 118 2.42 4.51 1.01
N VAL A 119 2.01 4.01 -0.15
CA VAL A 119 2.25 2.62 -0.51
C VAL A 119 3.39 2.50 -1.51
N LYS A 120 4.18 1.44 -1.34
CA LYS A 120 5.18 1.01 -2.30
C LYS A 120 4.62 -0.17 -3.08
N LEU A 121 4.34 0.03 -4.35
CA LEU A 121 4.02 -1.04 -5.28
C LEU A 121 5.32 -1.72 -5.70
N ILE A 122 5.37 -3.04 -5.64
CA ILE A 122 6.53 -3.84 -6.01
C ILE A 122 6.08 -4.81 -7.08
N ARG A 123 6.53 -4.59 -8.32
CA ARG A 123 6.35 -5.52 -9.42
C ARG A 123 7.54 -6.46 -9.46
N THR A 124 7.29 -7.75 -9.48
CA THR A 124 8.31 -8.79 -9.66
C THR A 124 7.95 -9.66 -10.85
N LYS A 125 8.88 -9.80 -11.80
CA LYS A 125 8.75 -10.78 -12.90
C LYS A 125 8.75 -12.19 -12.32
N ILE A 126 7.78 -13.01 -12.70
CA ILE A 126 7.69 -14.41 -12.28
C ILE A 126 7.99 -15.34 -13.47
N ALA A 127 8.45 -16.56 -13.17
CA ALA A 127 8.66 -17.59 -14.17
C ALA A 127 7.35 -17.90 -14.92
N ASP A 128 7.46 -18.32 -16.17
CA ASP A 128 6.32 -18.79 -16.99
C ASP A 128 5.80 -20.16 -16.53
#